data_AF-A0A3D0HD91-F1
#
_entry.id   AF-A0A3D0HD91-F1
#
_cell.length_a   1.000
_cell.length_b   1.000
_cell.length_c   1.000
_cell.angle_alpha   90.00
_cell.angle_beta   90.00
_cell.angle_gamma   90.00
#
_symmetry.space_group_name_H-M   'P 1'
#
loop_
_entity.id
_entity.type
_entity.pdbx_description
1 polymer ?
#
loop_
_entity_poly.entity_id
_entity_poly.type
_entity_poly.pdbx_seq_one_letter_code
_entity_poly.pdbx_strand_id
1 'polypeptide(L)'
;MLDDCKYCAEFVRKGIQKVPHFEEVCATLKLDPKKRSDQSEIVQALTSIGQFGTIRLARKYPDVTDEAVFQKVARTALEFYWLVLDERADIVQREAEAKLSERDAEQRSEAQAVEREVARRVQDIRQKWGGVEGS
;
A
#
# COMPACT_ATOMS: atom_id res chain seq x y z
N MET A 1 -17.23 11.72 -0.17
CA MET A 1 -15.87 11.65 0.39
C MET A 1 -15.17 10.51 -0.30
N LEU A 2 -14.26 10.80 -1.22
CA LEU A 2 -13.41 9.77 -1.84
C LEU A 2 -12.45 9.32 -0.75
N ASP A 3 -12.44 8.03 -0.41
CA ASP A 3 -11.44 7.45 0.47
C ASP A 3 -10.05 7.92 0.03
N ASP A 4 -9.32 8.54 0.96
CA ASP A 4 -7.93 8.90 0.74
C ASP A 4 -7.16 7.61 0.44
N CYS A 5 -6.78 7.46 -0.83
CA CYS A 5 -5.99 6.34 -1.28
C CYS A 5 -4.63 6.35 -0.56
N LYS A 6 -4.48 5.46 0.44
CA LYS A 6 -3.32 5.31 1.34
C LYS A 6 -1.96 5.40 0.63
N TYR A 7 -1.88 4.90 -0.60
CA TYR A 7 -0.64 4.80 -1.37
C TYR A 7 -0.57 5.71 -2.61
N CYS A 8 -1.57 6.57 -2.84
CA CYS A 8 -1.62 7.36 -4.08
C CYS A 8 -0.45 8.32 -4.23
N ALA A 9 0.03 8.92 -3.13
CA ALA A 9 1.24 9.74 -3.16
C ALA A 9 2.47 8.94 -3.61
N GLU A 10 2.59 7.68 -3.17
CA GLU A 10 3.69 6.81 -3.57
C GLU A 10 3.58 6.42 -5.05
N PHE A 11 2.40 6.03 -5.52
CA PHE A 11 2.16 5.71 -6.93
C PHE A 11 2.47 6.90 -7.83
N VAL A 12 1.98 8.10 -7.49
CA VAL A 12 2.24 9.32 -8.27
C VAL A 12 3.73 9.66 -8.30
N ARG A 13 4.42 9.58 -7.16
CA ARG A 13 5.88 9.79 -7.09
C ARG A 13 6.63 8.82 -8.02
N LYS A 14 6.25 7.54 -8.01
CA LYS A 14 6.86 6.53 -8.89
C LYS A 14 6.49 6.75 -10.36
N GLY A 15 5.26 7.20 -10.64
CA GLY A 15 4.82 7.63 -11.97
C GLY A 15 5.73 8.71 -12.55
N ILE A 16 6.00 9.77 -11.78
CA ILE A 16 6.92 10.85 -12.18
C ILE A 16 8.33 10.30 -12.49
N GLN A 17 8.81 9.33 -11.70
CA GLN A 17 10.17 8.81 -11.83
C GLN A 17 10.34 7.79 -12.96
N LYS A 18 9.33 6.95 -13.20
CA LYS A 18 9.46 5.74 -14.01
C LYS A 18 8.62 5.76 -15.29
N VAL A 19 7.58 6.57 -15.37
CA VAL A 19 6.63 6.53 -16.50
C VAL A 19 6.89 7.70 -17.46
N PRO A 20 7.25 7.42 -18.72
CA PRO A 20 7.39 8.42 -19.77
C PRO A 20 6.16 9.33 -19.91
N HIS A 21 6.43 10.64 -20.06
CA HIS A 21 5.43 11.69 -20.26
C HIS A 21 4.37 11.81 -19.15
N PHE A 22 4.62 11.25 -17.96
CA PHE A 22 3.64 11.22 -16.88
C PHE A 22 3.12 12.62 -16.50
N GLU A 23 4.02 13.58 -16.30
CA GLU A 23 3.64 14.96 -15.96
C GLU A 23 2.88 15.66 -17.11
N GLU A 24 3.33 15.48 -18.36
CA GLU A 24 2.65 16.03 -19.55
C GLU A 24 1.22 15.49 -19.70
N VAL A 25 1.05 14.19 -19.47
CA VAL A 25 -0.25 13.53 -19.55
C VAL A 25 -1.15 13.98 -18.40
N CYS A 26 -0.63 14.10 -17.17
CA CYS A 26 -1.41 14.69 -16.08
C CYS A 26 -1.92 16.10 -16.44
N ALA A 27 -1.05 16.95 -16.99
CA ALA A 27 -1.42 18.30 -17.41
C ALA A 27 -2.47 18.30 -18.54
N THR A 28 -2.35 17.38 -19.50
CA THR A 28 -3.35 17.17 -20.57
C THR A 28 -4.73 16.84 -19.98
N LEU A 29 -4.75 16.06 -18.90
CA LEU A 29 -5.96 15.69 -18.17
C LEU A 29 -6.41 16.75 -17.16
N LYS A 30 -5.78 17.93 -17.14
CA LYS A 30 -6.03 19.04 -16.20
C LYS A 30 -5.79 18.66 -14.73
N LEU A 31 -4.80 17.79 -14.48
CA LEU A 31 -4.40 17.31 -13.15
C LEU A 31 -2.96 17.72 -12.85
N ASP A 32 -2.66 18.03 -11.59
CA ASP A 32 -1.30 18.33 -11.13
C ASP A 32 -0.75 17.23 -10.20
N PRO A 33 0.27 16.46 -10.63
CA PRO A 33 0.85 15.39 -9.81
C PRO A 33 1.59 15.89 -8.56
N LYS A 34 1.93 17.18 -8.50
CA LYS A 34 2.54 17.83 -7.31
C LYS A 34 1.47 18.28 -6.32
N LYS A 35 0.22 18.40 -6.75
CA LYS A 35 -0.91 18.82 -5.90
C LYS A 35 -1.55 17.62 -5.23
N ARG A 36 -1.45 17.55 -3.89
CA ARG A 36 -1.93 16.41 -3.10
C ARG A 36 -3.41 16.06 -3.34
N SER A 37 -4.27 17.07 -3.53
CA SER A 37 -5.71 16.85 -3.79
C SER A 37 -5.99 16.08 -5.07
N ASP A 38 -5.07 16.14 -6.04
CA ASP A 38 -5.28 15.57 -7.37
C ASP A 38 -4.73 14.13 -7.44
N GLN A 39 -3.91 13.71 -6.48
CA GLN A 39 -3.22 12.41 -6.52
C GLN A 39 -4.17 11.21 -6.57
N SER A 40 -5.28 11.25 -5.81
CA SER A 40 -6.28 10.17 -5.86
C SER A 40 -6.96 10.11 -7.23
N GLU A 41 -7.30 11.28 -7.79
CA GLU A 41 -7.90 11.37 -9.11
C GLU A 41 -6.95 10.95 -10.24
N ILE A 42 -5.67 11.31 -10.16
CA ILE A 42 -4.63 10.88 -11.10
C ILE A 42 -4.55 9.36 -11.13
N VAL A 43 -4.43 8.72 -9.95
CA VAL A 43 -4.35 7.26 -9.89
C VAL A 43 -5.62 6.64 -10.46
N GLN A 44 -6.80 7.12 -10.08
CA GLN A 44 -8.06 6.60 -10.60
C GLN A 44 -8.19 6.79 -12.12
N ALA A 45 -7.86 7.96 -12.64
CA ALA A 45 -7.97 8.28 -14.05
C ALA A 45 -7.04 7.42 -14.90
N LEU A 46 -5.74 7.42 -14.57
CA LEU A 46 -4.74 6.72 -15.36
C LEU A 46 -4.87 5.21 -15.24
N THR A 47 -5.19 4.66 -14.06
CA THR A 47 -5.45 3.21 -13.94
C THR A 47 -6.70 2.80 -14.71
N SER A 48 -7.76 3.62 -14.69
CA SER A 48 -8.98 3.32 -15.45
C SER A 48 -8.75 3.41 -16.96
N ILE A 49 -7.96 4.37 -17.44
CA ILE A 49 -7.56 4.44 -18.86
C ILE A 49 -6.65 3.27 -19.21
N GLY A 50 -5.65 2.93 -18.39
CA GLY A 50 -4.75 1.80 -18.66
C GLY A 50 -5.47 0.46 -18.70
N GLN A 51 -6.44 0.24 -17.80
CA GLN A 51 -7.21 -1.00 -17.73
C GLN A 51 -8.20 -1.16 -18.90
N PHE A 52 -8.93 -0.10 -19.24
CA PHE A 52 -10.04 -0.17 -20.21
C PHE A 52 -9.68 0.42 -21.58
N GLY A 53 -8.48 0.96 -21.72
CA GLY A 53 -7.96 1.56 -22.93
C GLY A 53 -8.65 2.87 -23.33
N THR A 54 -8.59 3.14 -24.62
CA THR A 54 -9.00 4.39 -25.26
C THR A 54 -10.48 4.73 -25.11
N ILE A 55 -11.35 3.72 -24.92
CA ILE A 55 -12.79 3.97 -24.70
C ILE A 55 -13.04 4.77 -23.43
N ARG A 56 -12.24 4.52 -22.38
CA ARG A 56 -12.36 5.24 -21.10
C ARG A 56 -11.81 6.64 -21.21
N LEU A 57 -10.73 6.81 -21.97
CA LEU A 57 -10.16 8.11 -22.30
C LEU A 57 -11.20 8.98 -23.02
N ALA A 58 -11.75 8.49 -24.14
CA ALA A 58 -12.75 9.23 -24.93
C ALA A 58 -14.01 9.60 -24.12
N ARG A 59 -14.46 8.71 -23.22
CA ARG A 59 -15.64 8.96 -22.39
C ARG A 59 -15.40 9.98 -21.27
N LYS A 60 -14.26 9.91 -20.59
CA LYS A 60 -13.98 10.76 -19.39
C LYS A 60 -13.32 12.09 -19.78
N TYR A 61 -12.57 12.11 -20.88
CA TYR A 61 -11.83 13.27 -21.35
C TYR A 61 -12.13 13.52 -22.83
N PRO A 62 -13.38 13.92 -23.17
CA PRO A 62 -13.79 14.15 -24.55
C PRO A 62 -13.04 15.32 -25.22
N ASP A 63 -12.40 16.20 -24.44
CA ASP A 63 -11.59 17.31 -24.92
C ASP A 63 -10.25 16.85 -25.55
N VAL A 64 -9.80 15.62 -25.29
CA VAL A 64 -8.57 15.07 -25.86
C VAL A 64 -8.90 14.52 -27.25
N THR A 65 -8.82 15.38 -28.26
CA THR A 65 -9.24 15.07 -29.64
C THR A 65 -8.09 14.89 -30.63
N ASP A 66 -6.92 15.44 -30.33
CA ASP A 66 -5.72 15.25 -31.14
C ASP A 66 -5.22 13.81 -31.04
N GLU A 67 -4.99 13.15 -32.17
CA GLU A 67 -4.63 11.74 -32.22
C GLU A 67 -3.30 11.45 -31.52
N ALA A 68 -2.29 12.29 -31.72
CA ALA A 68 -0.97 12.09 -31.13
C ALA A 68 -1.02 12.24 -29.61
N VAL A 69 -1.76 13.23 -29.11
CA VAL A 69 -2.01 13.40 -27.67
C VAL A 69 -2.81 12.23 -27.13
N PHE A 70 -3.85 11.79 -27.84
CA PHE A 70 -4.72 10.69 -27.42
C PHE A 70 -3.93 9.37 -27.27
N GLN A 71 -3.07 9.05 -28.25
CA GLN A 71 -2.18 7.89 -28.20
C GLN A 71 -1.18 8.00 -27.05
N LYS A 72 -0.57 9.18 -26.85
CA LYS A 72 0.35 9.42 -25.73
C LYS A 72 -0.33 9.16 -24.39
N VAL A 73 -1.51 9.73 -24.16
CA VAL A 73 -2.27 9.55 -22.90
C VAL A 73 -2.58 8.07 -22.69
N ALA A 74 -3.07 7.36 -23.71
CA ALA A 74 -3.39 5.94 -23.61
C ALA A 74 -2.15 5.09 -23.25
N ARG A 75 -1.01 5.38 -23.90
CA ARG A 75 0.25 4.66 -23.65
C ARG A 75 0.80 4.90 -22.24
N THR A 76 0.90 6.17 -21.83
CA THR A 76 1.37 6.55 -20.49
C THR A 76 0.45 5.99 -19.41
N ALA A 77 -0.87 6.03 -19.61
CA ALA A 77 -1.83 5.46 -18.67
C ALA A 77 -1.69 3.93 -18.54
N LEU A 78 -1.43 3.21 -19.64
CA LEU A 78 -1.16 1.78 -19.62
C LEU A 78 0.13 1.45 -18.85
N GLU A 79 1.21 2.16 -19.11
CA GLU A 79 2.48 1.98 -18.40
C GLU A 79 2.35 2.29 -16.90
N PHE A 80 1.62 3.36 -16.56
CA PHE A 80 1.30 3.66 -15.18
C PHE A 80 0.41 2.61 -14.51
N TYR A 81 -0.55 2.04 -15.24
CA TYR A 81 -1.40 0.98 -14.73
C TYR A 81 -0.59 -0.27 -14.35
N TRP A 82 0.35 -0.69 -15.19
CA TRP A 82 1.26 -1.80 -14.87
C TRP A 82 2.11 -1.51 -13.65
N LEU A 83 2.69 -0.30 -13.56
CA LEU A 83 3.42 0.13 -12.38
C LEU A 83 2.56 0.02 -11.11
N VAL A 84 1.30 0.48 -11.15
CA VAL A 84 0.42 0.39 -9.98
C VAL A 84 0.10 -1.06 -9.61
N LEU A 85 -0.01 -1.97 -10.58
CA LEU A 85 -0.23 -3.39 -10.31
C LEU A 85 0.98 -4.04 -9.62
N ASP A 86 2.18 -3.81 -10.15
CA ASP A 86 3.42 -4.33 -9.58
C ASP A 86 3.61 -3.82 -8.13
N GLU A 87 3.42 -2.52 -7.94
CA GLU A 87 3.57 -1.88 -6.64
C GLU A 87 2.50 -2.33 -5.63
N ARG A 88 1.27 -2.63 -6.10
CA ARG A 88 0.24 -3.20 -5.23
C ARG A 88 0.59 -4.62 -4.78
N ALA A 89 1.19 -5.44 -5.65
CA ALA A 89 1.66 -6.75 -5.26
C ALA A 89 2.72 -6.66 -4.16
N ASP A 90 3.69 -5.75 -4.31
CA ASP A 90 4.73 -5.49 -3.31
C ASP A 90 4.17 -4.94 -1.99
N ILE A 91 3.15 -4.08 -2.04
CA ILE A 91 2.48 -3.56 -0.84
C ILE A 91 1.77 -4.70 -0.09
N VAL A 92 1.01 -5.54 -0.81
CA VAL A 92 0.29 -6.67 -0.19
C VAL A 92 1.26 -7.64 0.47
N GLN A 93 2.38 -7.95 -0.18
CA GLN A 93 3.41 -8.81 0.40
C GLN A 93 4.01 -8.20 1.67
N ARG A 94 4.44 -6.93 1.63
CA ARG A 94 5.01 -6.25 2.81
C ARG A 94 4.02 -6.16 3.96
N GLU A 95 2.75 -5.89 3.71
CA GLU A 95 1.72 -5.86 4.76
C GLU A 95 1.44 -7.25 5.35
N ALA A 96 1.52 -8.32 4.55
CA ALA A 96 1.38 -9.68 5.04
C ALA A 96 2.57 -10.08 5.94
N GLU A 97 3.79 -9.77 5.53
CA GLU A 97 5.01 -10.01 6.30
C GLU A 97 5.01 -9.23 7.62
N ALA A 98 4.61 -7.95 7.59
CA ALA A 98 4.49 -7.13 8.79
C ALA A 98 3.50 -7.73 9.80
N LYS A 99 2.32 -8.16 9.35
CA LYS A 99 1.31 -8.80 10.21
C LYS A 99 1.77 -10.12 10.81
N LEU A 100 2.54 -10.91 10.07
CA LEU A 100 3.14 -12.15 10.59
C LEU A 100 4.17 -11.82 11.67
N SER A 101 5.05 -10.86 11.42
CA SER A 101 6.05 -10.43 12.40
C SER A 101 5.42 -9.88 13.69
N GLU A 102 4.31 -9.13 13.58
CA GLU A 102 3.57 -8.63 14.75
C GLU A 102 2.99 -9.77 15.58
N ARG A 103 2.38 -10.78 14.92
CA ARG A 103 1.86 -11.98 15.59
C ARG A 103 2.96 -12.80 16.26
N ASP A 104 4.09 -12.98 15.60
CA ASP A 104 5.22 -13.71 16.17
C ASP A 104 5.78 -12.98 17.40
N ALA A 105 5.84 -11.65 17.36
CA ALA A 105 6.27 -10.85 18.51
C ALA A 105 5.29 -10.94 19.68
N GLU A 106 3.98 -10.90 19.40
CA GLU A 106 2.92 -11.08 20.39
C GLU A 106 3.00 -12.47 21.05
N GLN A 107 3.09 -13.54 20.26
CA GLN A 107 3.24 -14.91 20.76
C GLN A 107 4.50 -15.09 21.62
N ARG A 108 5.63 -14.49 21.21
CA ARG A 108 6.86 -14.52 22.02
C ARG A 108 6.69 -13.78 23.33
N SER A 109 5.98 -12.65 23.33
CA SER A 109 5.69 -11.88 24.55
C SER A 109 4.79 -12.66 25.50
N GLU A 110 3.75 -13.31 24.98
CA GLU A 110 2.85 -14.17 25.75
C GLU A 110 3.58 -15.37 26.34
N ALA A 111 4.39 -16.07 25.54
CA ALA A 111 5.19 -17.20 26.01
C ALA A 111 6.12 -16.80 27.16
N GLN A 112 6.82 -15.66 27.04
CA GLN A 112 7.66 -15.12 28.11
C GLN A 112 6.86 -14.75 29.37
N ALA A 113 5.65 -14.23 29.21
CA ALA A 113 4.78 -13.91 30.35
C ALA A 113 4.33 -15.19 31.08
N VAL A 114 3.96 -16.23 30.35
CA VAL A 114 3.60 -17.54 30.90
C VAL A 114 4.79 -18.16 31.63
N GLU A 115 5.99 -18.17 31.02
CA GLU A 115 7.21 -18.71 31.65
C GLU A 115 7.53 -18.00 32.98
N ARG A 116 7.43 -16.66 33.02
CA ARG A 116 7.63 -15.88 34.24
C ARG A 116 6.62 -16.26 35.33
N GLU A 117 5.35 -16.42 34.95
CA GLU A 117 4.29 -16.79 35.90
C GLU A 117 4.48 -18.23 36.42
N VAL A 118 4.87 -19.17 35.56
CA VAL A 118 5.21 -20.54 35.96
C VAL A 118 6.39 -20.55 36.94
N ALA A 119 7.48 -19.83 36.61
CA ALA A 119 8.64 -19.72 37.49
C ALA A 119 8.28 -19.15 38.87
N ARG A 120 7.45 -18.10 38.90
CA ARG A 120 6.92 -17.51 40.14
C ARG A 120 6.14 -18.53 40.96
N ARG A 121 5.21 -19.27 40.35
CA ARG A 121 4.43 -20.30 41.05
C ARG A 121 5.28 -21.45 41.57
N VAL A 122 6.26 -21.90 40.80
CA VAL A 122 7.20 -22.95 41.25
C VAL A 122 8.00 -22.48 42.46
N GLN A 123 8.45 -21.23 42.47
CA GLN A 123 9.14 -20.65 43.61
C GLN A 123 8.23 -20.54 44.84
N ASP A 124 6.98 -20.09 44.68
CA ASP A 124 5.99 -20.03 45.75
C ASP A 124 5.70 -21.42 46.35
N ILE A 125 5.54 -22.44 45.50
CA ILE A 125 5.35 -23.83 45.95
C ILE A 125 6.57 -24.30 46.73
N ARG A 126 7.78 -24.05 46.23
CA ARG A 126 9.03 -24.45 46.90
C ARG A 126 9.18 -23.77 48.26
N GLN A 127 8.77 -22.51 48.40
CA GLN A 127 8.77 -21.82 49.69
C GLN A 127 7.71 -22.36 50.65
N LYS A 128 6.50 -22.66 50.16
CA LYS A 128 5.40 -23.18 50.99
C LYS A 128 5.62 -24.61 51.48
N TRP A 129 6.26 -25.45 50.69
CA TRP A 129 6.40 -26.89 50.98
C TRP A 129 7.83 -27.32 51.32
N GLY A 130 8.86 -26.53 50.98
CA GLY A 130 10.26 -26.80 51.32
C GLY A 130 10.64 -26.53 52.77
N GLY A 131 9.69 -26.05 53.60
CA GLY A 131 9.87 -25.86 55.05
C GLY A 131 9.32 -27.01 55.91
N VAL A 132 8.87 -28.12 55.32
CA VAL A 132 8.21 -29.23 56.05
C VAL A 132 9.17 -30.41 56.34
N GLU A 133 10.39 -30.40 55.79
CA GLU A 133 11.41 -31.41 56.14
C GLU A 133 12.31 -30.89 57.28
N GLY A 134 11.85 -31.03 58.52
CA GLY A 134 12.68 -30.78 59.71
C GLY A 134 11.91 -30.35 60.96
N SER A 135 11.17 -31.27 61.57
CA SER A 135 10.79 -31.20 62.99
C SER A 135 10.77 -32.61 63.56
#